data_AF-A0A1Y3B7S3-F1
#
_entry.id   AF-A0A1Y3B7S3-F1
#
_cell.length_a   1.000
_cell.length_b   1.000
_cell.length_c   1.000
_cell.angle_alpha   90.00
_cell.angle_beta   90.00
_cell.angle_gamma   90.00
#
_symmetry.space_group_name_H-M   'P 1'
#
loop_
_entity.id
_entity.type
_entity.pdbx_description
1 polymer ?
#
loop_
_entity_poly.entity_id
_entity_poly.type
_entity_poly.pdbx_seq_one_letter_code
_entity_poly.pdbx_strand_id
1 'polypeptide(L)'
;MCHHSVPSIVTPIRNKRKLFTAISIDYILVLGFYIIIALTAIFAFGGNIQQVYTLNFQVDKCSNNHTNPASITGFEIFLPTFPIFTLFSSYTIIALTLINNMKVLISFNDDMYYGRLVQYSMPLIAIIPPLVIALFTEDVSAIVQYVGSYSGTLIQYVFPALLVYYSRKHVQQEYLLPFIKRRSKSQWLNIRTINIEQIYYRINPFVSFFQTKLWVYFTGIWWIICICLVTLDHLRDRFAFY
;
A
#
# COMPACT_ATOMS: atom_id res chain seq x y z
N MET A 1 1.17 4.50 -1.68
CA MET A 1 0.97 3.25 -0.89
C MET A 1 0.94 3.59 0.60
N CYS A 2 -0.20 4.01 1.14
CA CYS A 2 -0.29 4.48 2.54
C CYS A 2 -0.89 3.44 3.50
N HIS A 3 -1.30 2.28 2.98
CA HIS A 3 -2.12 1.30 3.70
C HIS A 3 -1.50 0.78 5.00
N HIS A 4 -0.17 0.67 5.09
CA HIS A 4 0.52 0.21 6.30
C HIS A 4 0.47 1.23 7.46
N SER A 5 0.27 2.52 7.14
CA SER A 5 0.20 3.61 8.12
C SER A 5 -1.23 4.07 8.41
N VAL A 6 -2.22 3.65 7.62
CA VAL A 6 -3.63 3.99 7.88
C VAL A 6 -4.08 3.55 9.29
N PRO A 7 -3.77 2.33 9.76
CA PRO A 7 -4.21 1.91 11.09
C PRO A 7 -3.68 2.80 12.22
N SER A 8 -2.41 3.22 12.18
CA SER A 8 -1.81 4.04 13.23
C SER A 8 -2.41 5.45 13.28
N ILE A 9 -2.76 6.02 12.13
CA ILE A 9 -3.43 7.32 12.03
C ILE A 9 -4.88 7.24 12.54
N VAL A 10 -5.56 6.13 12.28
CA VAL A 10 -6.97 5.94 12.65
C VAL A 10 -7.16 5.58 14.12
N THR A 11 -6.19 4.90 14.73
CA THR A 11 -6.27 4.39 16.11
C THR A 11 -6.55 5.47 17.16
N PRO A 12 -5.87 6.64 17.18
CA PRO A 12 -6.10 7.67 18.19
C PRO A 12 -7.43 8.44 18.04
N ILE A 13 -8.18 8.24 16.95
CA ILE A 13 -9.43 8.98 16.70
C ILE A 13 -10.54 8.47 17.64
N ARG A 14 -10.93 9.31 18.61
CA ARG A 14 -11.94 8.98 19.64
C ARG A 14 -13.32 8.69 19.06
N ASN A 15 -13.80 9.48 18.09
CA ASN A 15 -15.11 9.31 17.47
C ASN A 15 -14.99 8.81 16.03
N LYS A 16 -15.34 7.54 15.80
CA LYS A 16 -15.20 6.88 14.50
C LYS A 16 -16.44 7.02 13.61
N ARG A 17 -17.50 7.73 14.05
CA ARG A 17 -18.78 7.81 13.32
C ARG A 17 -18.67 8.42 11.92
N LYS A 18 -17.78 9.41 11.73
CA LYS A 18 -17.53 10.08 10.43
C LYS A 18 -16.21 9.67 9.78
N LEU A 19 -15.55 8.64 10.31
CA LEU A 19 -14.21 8.24 9.91
C LEU A 19 -14.15 7.84 8.43
N PHE A 20 -15.14 7.06 7.97
CA PHE A 20 -15.21 6.64 6.57
C PHE A 20 -15.31 7.84 5.62
N THR A 21 -16.16 8.82 5.94
CA THR A 21 -16.31 10.04 5.15
C THR A 21 -15.03 10.87 5.16
N ALA A 22 -14.39 11.03 6.32
CA ALA A 22 -13.14 11.78 6.43
C ALA A 22 -12.01 11.17 5.58
N ILE A 23 -11.82 9.84 5.67
CA ILE A 23 -10.82 9.12 4.88
C ILE A 23 -11.14 9.22 3.37
N SER A 24 -12.42 9.13 3.00
CA SER A 24 -12.82 9.23 1.58
C SER A 24 -12.53 10.62 1.00
N ILE A 25 -12.80 11.68 1.76
CA ILE A 25 -12.49 13.06 1.35
C ILE A 25 -10.97 13.22 1.16
N ASP A 26 -10.17 12.70 2.09
CA ASP A 26 -8.71 12.77 2.00
C ASP A 26 -8.17 12.12 0.72
N TYR A 27 -8.65 10.91 0.37
CA TYR A 27 -8.25 10.25 -0.88
C TYR A 27 -8.68 11.02 -2.14
N ILE A 28 -9.88 11.61 -2.16
CA ILE A 28 -10.34 12.45 -3.29
C ILE A 28 -9.46 13.70 -3.43
N LEU A 29 -9.13 14.33 -2.31
CA LEU A 29 -8.29 15.52 -2.28
C LEU A 29 -6.86 15.21 -2.75
N VAL A 30 -6.27 14.11 -2.28
CA VAL A 30 -4.94 13.65 -2.73
C VAL A 30 -4.94 13.34 -4.23
N LEU A 31 -5.98 12.68 -4.74
CA LEU A 31 -6.13 12.42 -6.17
C LEU A 31 -6.20 13.73 -6.97
N GLY A 32 -6.97 14.71 -6.50
CA GLY A 32 -7.04 16.04 -7.10
C GLY A 32 -5.67 16.72 -7.17
N PHE A 33 -4.91 16.71 -6.07
CA PHE A 33 -3.55 17.26 -6.06
C PHE A 33 -2.61 16.54 -7.03
N TYR A 34 -2.67 15.20 -7.13
CA TYR A 34 -1.86 14.45 -8.07
C TYR A 34 -2.18 14.79 -9.53
N ILE A 35 -3.47 14.93 -9.88
CA ILE A 35 -3.88 15.35 -11.23
C ILE A 35 -3.36 16.76 -11.53
N ILE A 36 -3.49 17.70 -10.59
CA ILE A 36 -3.00 19.08 -10.77
C ILE A 36 -1.49 19.08 -11.01
N ILE A 37 -0.71 18.38 -10.19
CA ILE A 37 0.75 18.31 -10.34
C ILE A 37 1.12 17.71 -11.70
N ALA A 38 0.49 16.59 -12.09
CA ALA A 38 0.76 15.94 -13.37
C ALA A 38 0.43 16.87 -14.56
N LEU A 39 -0.70 17.57 -14.53
CA LEU A 39 -1.06 18.52 -15.58
C LEU A 39 -0.07 19.68 -15.66
N THR A 40 0.31 20.27 -14.52
CA THR A 40 1.32 21.34 -14.50
C THR A 40 2.66 20.88 -15.04
N ALA A 41 3.08 19.63 -14.75
CA ALA A 41 4.32 19.07 -15.25
C ALA A 41 4.31 18.94 -16.78
N ILE A 42 3.24 18.40 -17.35
CA ILE A 42 3.07 18.20 -18.80
C ILE A 42 3.10 19.56 -19.52
N PHE A 43 2.39 20.57 -19.00
CA PHE A 43 2.38 21.89 -19.62
C PHE A 43 3.69 22.67 -19.42
N ALA A 44 4.40 22.48 -18.31
CA ALA A 44 5.63 23.20 -18.01
C ALA A 44 6.87 22.63 -18.72
N PHE A 45 6.97 21.29 -18.85
CA PHE A 45 8.17 20.61 -19.34
C PHE A 45 7.98 19.89 -20.68
N GLY A 46 6.75 19.84 -21.21
CA GLY A 46 6.46 19.18 -22.48
C GLY A 46 6.78 17.68 -22.44
N GLY A 47 7.53 17.20 -23.44
CA GLY A 47 7.84 15.76 -23.61
C GLY A 47 9.02 15.23 -22.81
N ASN A 48 9.87 16.08 -22.22
CA ASN A 48 11.13 15.67 -21.58
C ASN A 48 11.02 15.70 -20.04
N ILE A 49 10.05 14.98 -19.49
CA ILE A 49 9.83 14.91 -18.03
C ILE A 49 10.74 13.84 -17.44
N GLN A 50 11.63 14.26 -16.53
CA GLN A 50 12.43 13.36 -15.71
C GLN A 50 11.53 12.53 -14.78
N GLN A 51 11.92 11.27 -14.55
CA GLN A 51 11.17 10.31 -13.72
C GLN A 51 10.89 10.83 -12.30
N VAL A 52 11.85 11.57 -11.73
CA VAL A 52 11.68 12.26 -10.46
C VAL A 52 11.37 13.72 -10.75
N TYR A 53 10.18 14.16 -10.35
CA TYR A 53 9.68 15.50 -10.66
C TYR A 53 10.67 16.62 -10.29
N THR A 54 11.34 16.50 -9.14
CA THR A 54 12.28 17.50 -8.64
C THR A 54 13.56 17.64 -9.48
N LEU A 55 13.94 16.60 -10.23
CA LEU A 55 15.09 16.64 -11.14
C LEU A 55 14.82 17.49 -12.38
N ASN A 56 13.56 17.78 -12.71
CA ASN A 56 13.23 18.69 -13.82
C ASN A 56 13.65 20.15 -13.56
N PHE A 57 13.96 20.50 -12.31
CA PHE A 57 14.39 21.85 -11.91
C PHE A 57 15.91 21.97 -11.70
N GLN A 58 16.68 20.93 -12.07
CA GLN A 58 18.13 20.96 -11.94
C GLN A 58 18.76 21.84 -13.04
N VAL A 59 19.84 22.55 -12.69
CA VAL A 59 20.65 23.27 -13.67
C VAL A 59 21.53 22.26 -14.41
N ASP A 60 21.32 22.12 -15.72
CA ASP A 60 22.23 21.33 -16.56
C ASP A 60 23.52 22.14 -16.78
N LYS A 61 24.57 21.79 -16.02
CA LYS A 61 25.88 22.44 -16.09
C LYS A 61 26.66 22.07 -17.36
N CYS A 62 26.21 21.08 -18.12
CA CYS A 62 26.89 20.58 -19.32
C CYS A 62 26.25 21.07 -20.62
N SER A 63 25.08 21.70 -20.55
CA SER A 63 24.39 22.29 -21.70
C SER A 63 24.74 23.77 -21.82
N ASN A 64 25.09 24.22 -23.03
CA ASN A 64 25.41 25.62 -23.32
C ASN A 64 24.23 26.58 -23.08
N ASN A 65 23.01 26.05 -22.88
CA ASN A 65 21.84 26.79 -22.44
C ASN A 65 21.65 26.63 -20.92
N HIS A 66 22.14 27.59 -20.14
CA HIS A 66 21.93 27.68 -18.69
C HIS A 66 20.51 28.15 -18.31
N THR A 67 19.48 27.74 -19.04
CA THR A 67 18.10 28.14 -18.73
C THR A 67 17.50 27.14 -17.76
N ASN A 68 17.55 27.45 -16.46
CA ASN A 68 16.73 26.74 -15.47
C ASN A 68 15.29 27.26 -15.54
N PRO A 69 14.27 26.38 -15.69
CA PRO A 69 12.86 26.79 -15.56
C PRO A 69 12.55 27.41 -14.20
N ALA A 70 13.31 27.09 -13.15
CA ALA A 70 13.28 27.78 -11.86
C ALA A 70 14.29 28.95 -11.84
N SER A 71 14.06 30.02 -12.60
CA SER A 71 15.00 31.14 -12.79
C SER A 71 15.22 32.05 -11.55
N ILE A 72 14.90 31.57 -10.34
CA ILE A 72 15.00 32.33 -9.08
C ILE A 72 16.14 31.75 -8.25
N THR A 73 17.14 32.57 -7.97
CA THR A 73 18.28 32.25 -7.09
C THR A 73 17.78 31.64 -5.78
N GLY A 74 18.14 30.38 -5.52
CA GLY A 74 17.74 29.61 -4.34
C GLY A 74 16.79 28.46 -4.64
N PHE A 75 15.78 28.65 -5.51
CA PHE A 75 14.86 27.57 -5.91
C PHE A 75 15.56 26.50 -6.75
N GLU A 76 16.56 26.91 -7.54
CA GLU A 76 17.39 26.01 -8.36
C GLU A 76 18.12 24.94 -7.54
N ILE A 77 18.49 25.26 -6.29
CA ILE A 77 19.16 24.33 -5.38
C ILE A 77 18.12 23.64 -4.50
N PHE A 78 17.16 24.41 -3.97
CA PHE A 78 16.19 23.89 -3.01
C PHE A 78 15.26 22.83 -3.61
N LEU A 79 14.69 23.06 -4.80
CA LEU A 79 13.74 22.13 -5.43
C LEU A 79 14.30 20.73 -5.69
N PRO A 80 15.51 20.53 -6.25
CA PRO A 80 16.07 19.20 -6.40
C PRO A 80 16.55 18.57 -5.08
N THR A 81 16.91 19.36 -4.07
CA THR A 81 17.55 18.84 -2.84
C THR A 81 16.59 18.66 -1.65
N PHE A 82 15.44 19.34 -1.59
CA PHE A 82 14.51 19.17 -0.47
C PHE A 82 14.07 17.71 -0.23
N PRO A 83 13.97 16.82 -1.25
CA PRO A 83 13.61 15.42 -1.01
C PRO A 83 14.60 14.68 -0.12
N ILE A 84 15.86 15.14 0.00
CA ILE A 84 16.87 14.47 0.84
C ILE A 84 16.36 14.34 2.29
N PHE A 85 15.78 15.40 2.85
CA PHE A 85 15.28 15.38 4.23
C PHE A 85 14.05 14.51 4.39
N THR A 86 13.12 14.56 3.43
CA THR A 86 11.88 13.77 3.49
C THR A 86 12.15 12.28 3.26
N LEU A 87 13.08 11.95 2.36
CA LEU A 87 13.53 10.59 2.09
C LEU A 87 14.32 10.02 3.26
N PHE A 88 15.20 10.81 3.90
CA PHE A 88 15.94 10.36 5.08
C PHE A 88 15.02 9.96 6.24
N SER A 89 14.03 10.82 6.55
CA SER A 89 13.02 10.52 7.57
C SER A 89 12.20 9.27 7.20
N SER A 90 11.73 9.20 5.95
CA SER A 90 10.93 8.07 5.46
C SER A 90 11.71 6.75 5.49
N TYR A 91 12.97 6.76 5.06
CA TYR A 91 13.85 5.60 5.08
C TYR A 91 14.03 5.06 6.50
N THR A 92 14.25 5.96 7.47
CA THR A 92 14.39 5.60 8.89
C THR A 92 13.12 4.92 9.41
N ILE A 93 11.95 5.49 9.14
CA ILE A 93 10.66 4.93 9.58
C ILE A 93 10.42 3.55 8.96
N ILE A 94 10.66 3.40 7.66
CA ILE A 94 10.48 2.13 6.94
C ILE A 94 11.44 1.07 7.46
N ALA A 95 12.72 1.40 7.66
CA ALA A 95 13.72 0.48 8.20
C ALA A 95 13.36 0.00 9.62
N LEU A 96 12.95 0.90 10.51
CA LEU A 96 12.49 0.55 11.86
C LEU A 96 11.24 -0.35 11.82
N THR A 97 10.29 -0.03 10.93
CA THR A 97 9.07 -0.82 10.75
C THR A 97 9.40 -2.23 10.25
N LEU A 98 10.32 -2.37 9.30
CA LEU A 98 10.80 -3.66 8.80
C LEU A 98 11.45 -4.48 9.91
N ILE A 99 12.37 -3.90 10.68
CA ILE A 99 13.03 -4.57 11.81
C ILE A 99 11.99 -5.09 12.81
N ASN A 100 10.99 -4.29 13.17
CA ASN A 100 9.95 -4.71 14.10
C ASN A 100 9.07 -5.83 13.53
N ASN A 101 8.70 -5.76 12.26
CA ASN A 101 7.94 -6.84 11.60
C ASN A 101 8.75 -8.14 11.50
N MET A 102 10.06 -8.06 11.23
CA MET A 102 10.92 -9.24 11.22
C MET A 102 11.04 -9.90 12.59
N LYS A 103 11.05 -9.13 13.69
CA LYS A 103 11.01 -9.70 15.05
C LYS A 103 9.74 -10.50 15.29
N VAL A 104 8.59 -10.03 14.82
CA VAL A 104 7.32 -10.76 14.91
C VAL A 104 7.40 -12.06 14.11
N LEU A 105 7.94 -12.02 12.89
CA LEU A 105 8.11 -13.21 12.06
C LEU A 105 8.98 -14.28 12.75
N ILE A 106 10.07 -13.85 13.38
CA ILE A 106 11.00 -14.73 14.08
C ILE A 106 10.41 -15.25 15.40
N SER A 107 9.68 -14.41 16.13
CA SER A 107 8.99 -14.79 17.36
C SER A 107 7.79 -15.71 17.12
N PHE A 108 7.38 -15.93 15.86
CA PHE A 108 6.30 -16.88 15.52
C PHE A 108 6.71 -18.34 15.77
N ASN A 109 8.00 -18.60 15.90
CA ASN A 109 8.55 -19.91 16.24
C ASN A 109 9.06 -19.85 17.69
N ASP A 110 8.27 -20.36 18.64
CA ASP A 110 8.56 -20.29 20.09
C ASP A 110 9.94 -20.88 20.48
N ASP A 111 10.50 -21.74 19.63
CA ASP A 111 11.80 -22.39 19.82
C ASP A 111 13.02 -21.53 19.43
N MET A 112 12.83 -20.36 18.81
CA MET A 112 13.95 -19.57 18.29
C MET A 112 14.55 -18.63 19.35
N TYR A 113 15.74 -18.97 19.84
CA TYR A 113 16.44 -18.19 20.85
C TYR A 113 16.86 -16.80 20.32
N TYR A 114 16.33 -15.72 20.90
CA TYR A 114 16.64 -14.34 20.51
C TYR A 114 18.01 -13.91 21.07
N GLY A 115 19.09 -14.37 20.42
CA GLY A 115 20.47 -14.05 20.78
C GLY A 115 20.99 -12.71 20.22
N ARG A 116 22.18 -12.31 20.66
CA ARG A 116 22.86 -11.08 20.18
C ARG A 116 23.06 -11.06 18.66
N LEU A 117 23.35 -12.21 18.05
CA LEU A 117 23.52 -12.34 16.59
C LEU A 117 22.23 -11.98 15.84
N VAL A 118 21.07 -12.45 16.31
CA VAL A 118 19.76 -12.12 15.74
C VAL A 118 19.44 -10.64 15.93
N GLN A 119 19.78 -10.07 17.10
CA GLN A 119 19.56 -8.65 17.37
C GLN A 119 20.34 -7.72 16.43
N TYR A 120 21.60 -8.04 16.11
CA TYR A 120 22.43 -7.24 15.21
C TYR A 120 22.20 -7.54 13.73
N SER A 121 21.66 -8.72 13.38
CA SER A 121 21.37 -9.04 11.98
C SER A 121 20.14 -8.31 11.43
N MET A 122 19.13 -8.00 12.25
CA MET A 122 17.90 -7.34 11.76
C MET A 122 18.15 -5.98 11.09
N PRO A 123 18.91 -5.05 11.70
CA PRO A 123 19.20 -3.77 11.05
C PRO A 123 20.06 -3.94 9.80
N LEU A 124 20.98 -4.92 9.80
CA LEU A 124 21.80 -5.22 8.63
C LEU A 124 20.94 -5.72 7.46
N ILE A 125 19.97 -6.60 7.71
CA ILE A 125 19.03 -7.06 6.68
C ILE A 125 18.15 -5.92 6.17
N ALA A 126 17.83 -4.92 6.99
CA ALA A 126 17.06 -3.76 6.54
C ALA A 126 17.87 -2.79 5.66
N ILE A 127 19.20 -2.72 5.84
CA ILE A 127 20.07 -1.73 5.18
C ILE A 127 20.81 -2.31 3.97
N ILE A 128 21.33 -3.54 4.08
CA ILE A 128 22.21 -4.14 3.07
C ILE A 128 21.50 -4.29 1.72
N PRO A 129 20.27 -4.84 1.61
CA PRO A 129 19.63 -5.04 0.30
C PRO A 129 19.38 -3.73 -0.45
N PRO A 130 18.80 -2.67 0.15
CA PRO A 130 18.68 -1.37 -0.54
C PRO A 130 20.03 -0.79 -0.95
N LEU A 131 21.08 -0.94 -0.13
CA LEU A 131 22.42 -0.47 -0.44
C LEU A 131 23.02 -1.22 -1.63
N VAL A 132 22.91 -2.55 -1.67
CA VAL A 132 23.36 -3.37 -2.80
C VAL A 132 22.64 -2.95 -4.07
N ILE A 133 21.31 -2.81 -4.03
CA ILE A 133 20.53 -2.36 -5.19
C ILE A 133 21.00 -0.98 -5.67
N ALA A 134 21.21 -0.04 -4.76
CA ALA A 134 21.69 1.31 -5.10
C ALA A 134 23.09 1.33 -5.71
N LEU A 135 23.95 0.35 -5.40
CA LEU A 135 25.28 0.22 -6.02
C LEU A 135 25.24 -0.32 -7.45
N PHE A 136 24.20 -1.08 -7.80
CA PHE A 136 24.08 -1.76 -9.10
C PHE A 136 23.00 -1.18 -10.01
N THR A 137 22.13 -0.29 -9.52
CA THR A 137 20.99 0.24 -10.27
C THR A 137 20.74 1.70 -9.93
N GLU A 138 20.76 2.55 -10.95
CA GLU A 138 20.38 3.97 -10.86
C GLU A 138 18.92 4.21 -11.28
N ASP A 139 18.29 3.22 -11.93
CA ASP A 139 16.91 3.30 -12.42
C ASP A 139 15.90 3.05 -11.29
N VAL A 140 15.54 4.14 -10.60
CA VAL A 140 14.51 4.15 -9.56
C VAL A 140 13.15 3.74 -10.13
N SER A 141 12.86 4.07 -11.39
CA SER A 141 11.57 3.76 -12.01
C SER A 141 11.38 2.26 -12.17
N ALA A 142 12.38 1.53 -12.66
CA ALA A 142 12.30 0.07 -12.77
C ALA A 142 11.98 -0.56 -11.40
N ILE A 143 12.68 -0.17 -10.34
CA ILE A 143 12.46 -0.71 -8.99
C ILE A 143 11.04 -0.41 -8.50
N VAL A 144 10.59 0.84 -8.62
CA VAL A 144 9.26 1.26 -8.19
C VAL A 144 8.16 0.57 -8.99
N GLN A 145 8.34 0.41 -10.30
CA GLN A 145 7.39 -0.27 -11.18
C GLN A 145 7.28 -1.76 -10.82
N TYR A 146 8.38 -2.49 -10.70
CA TYR A 146 8.33 -3.91 -10.33
C TYR A 146 7.79 -4.12 -8.91
N VAL A 147 8.41 -3.51 -7.90
CA VAL A 147 8.00 -3.74 -6.51
C VAL A 147 6.60 -3.18 -6.24
N GLY A 148 6.31 -1.98 -6.75
CA GLY A 148 5.03 -1.31 -6.56
C GLY A 148 3.88 -2.00 -7.28
N SER A 149 4.09 -2.52 -8.49
CA SER A 149 3.01 -3.09 -9.28
C SER A 149 2.70 -4.54 -8.88
N TYR A 150 3.71 -5.38 -8.67
CA TYR A 150 3.46 -6.79 -8.34
C TYR A 150 3.16 -6.97 -6.85
N SER A 151 4.12 -6.63 -5.98
CA SER A 151 3.95 -6.80 -4.52
C SER A 151 2.88 -5.86 -3.97
N GLY A 152 2.84 -4.63 -4.48
CA GLY A 152 1.88 -3.63 -4.03
C GLY A 152 0.42 -3.98 -4.35
N THR A 153 0.12 -4.46 -5.56
CA THR A 153 -1.25 -4.87 -5.90
C THR A 153 -1.69 -6.12 -5.13
N LEU A 154 -0.77 -7.04 -4.85
CA LEU A 154 -1.03 -8.20 -4.00
C LEU A 154 -1.45 -7.77 -2.58
N ILE A 155 -0.67 -6.88 -1.94
CA ILE A 155 -0.95 -6.40 -0.59
C ILE A 155 -2.20 -5.50 -0.55
N GLN A 156 -2.47 -4.75 -1.60
CA GLN A 156 -3.62 -3.83 -1.63
C GLN A 156 -4.96 -4.52 -1.94
N TYR A 157 -4.97 -5.53 -2.81
CA TYR A 157 -6.22 -6.16 -3.26
C TYR A 157 -6.45 -7.52 -2.63
N VAL A 158 -5.47 -8.42 -2.68
CA VAL A 158 -5.64 -9.82 -2.31
C VAL A 158 -5.72 -9.99 -0.79
N PHE A 159 -4.74 -9.47 -0.06
CA PHE A 159 -4.67 -9.65 1.40
C PHE A 159 -5.91 -9.10 2.13
N PRO A 160 -6.39 -7.86 1.88
CA PRO A 160 -7.59 -7.35 2.52
C PRO A 160 -8.84 -8.17 2.18
N ALA A 161 -8.97 -8.63 0.93
CA ALA A 161 -10.10 -9.45 0.50
C ALA A 161 -10.13 -10.80 1.22
N LEU A 162 -8.98 -11.48 1.32
CA LEU A 162 -8.83 -12.73 2.07
C LEU A 162 -9.11 -12.53 3.56
N LEU A 163 -8.51 -11.50 4.17
CA LEU A 163 -8.71 -11.20 5.59
C LEU A 163 -10.18 -11.00 5.93
N VAL A 164 -10.91 -10.21 5.13
CA VAL A 164 -12.33 -9.99 5.38
C VAL A 164 -13.15 -11.26 5.11
N TYR A 165 -12.82 -12.04 4.08
CA TYR A 165 -13.51 -13.30 3.79
C TYR A 165 -13.37 -14.30 4.95
N TYR A 166 -12.14 -14.55 5.41
CA TYR A 166 -11.87 -15.48 6.52
C TYR A 166 -12.40 -14.94 7.85
N SER A 167 -12.27 -13.64 8.11
CA SER A 167 -12.78 -13.04 9.36
C SER A 167 -14.30 -13.17 9.48
N ARG A 168 -15.05 -12.96 8.38
CA ARG A 168 -16.51 -13.15 8.40
C ARG A 168 -16.89 -14.60 8.63
N LYS A 169 -16.21 -15.53 7.97
CA LYS A 169 -16.43 -16.96 8.15
C LYS A 169 -16.16 -17.37 9.60
N HIS A 170 -15.06 -16.89 10.17
CA HIS A 170 -14.68 -17.15 11.55
C HIS A 170 -15.72 -16.60 12.54
N VAL A 171 -16.15 -15.33 12.38
CA VAL A 171 -17.18 -14.73 13.27
C VAL A 171 -18.51 -15.48 13.19
N GLN A 172 -18.93 -15.90 12.00
CA GLN A 172 -20.15 -16.68 11.82
C GLN A 172 -20.06 -18.05 12.51
N GLN A 173 -18.92 -18.72 12.39
CA GLN A 173 -18.71 -20.04 12.97
C GLN A 173 -18.57 -20.02 14.49
N GLU A 174 -17.79 -19.07 15.01
CA GLU A 174 -17.41 -19.05 16.42
C GLU A 174 -18.46 -18.37 17.31
N TYR A 175 -19.12 -17.31 16.83
CA TYR A 175 -20.05 -16.53 17.64
C TYR A 175 -21.52 -16.71 17.23
N LEU A 176 -21.81 -16.63 15.93
CA LEU A 176 -23.20 -16.60 15.46
C LEU A 176 -23.89 -17.97 15.55
N LEU A 177 -23.21 -19.04 15.13
CA LEU A 177 -23.76 -20.40 15.19
C LEU A 177 -24.12 -20.83 16.62
N PRO A 178 -23.25 -20.68 17.64
CA PRO A 178 -23.61 -20.99 19.02
C PRO A 178 -24.74 -20.11 19.56
N PHE A 179 -24.78 -18.83 19.21
CA PHE A 179 -25.85 -17.92 19.62
C PHE A 179 -27.22 -18.39 19.12
N ILE A 180 -27.32 -18.75 17.84
CA ILE A 180 -28.57 -19.26 17.25
C ILE A 180 -28.96 -20.59 17.90
N LYS A 181 -28.01 -21.51 18.10
CA LYS A 181 -28.25 -22.82 18.72
C LYS A 181 -28.80 -22.68 20.15
N ARG A 182 -28.22 -21.76 20.95
CA ARG A 182 -28.72 -21.46 22.31
C ARG A 182 -30.12 -20.88 22.29
N ARG A 183 -30.42 -19.96 21.37
CA ARG A 183 -31.72 -19.28 21.32
C ARG A 183 -32.85 -20.16 20.79
N SER A 184 -32.55 -21.07 19.87
CA SER A 184 -33.56 -21.93 19.24
C SER A 184 -34.04 -23.08 20.14
N LYS A 185 -33.35 -23.41 21.25
CA LYS A 185 -33.60 -24.60 22.10
C LYS A 185 -33.68 -25.96 21.38
N SER A 186 -33.46 -26.00 20.06
CA SER A 186 -33.46 -27.20 19.23
C SER A 186 -32.05 -27.73 19.10
N GLN A 187 -31.85 -28.98 19.53
CA GLN A 187 -30.59 -29.70 19.39
C GLN A 187 -30.31 -30.12 17.92
N TRP A 188 -31.34 -30.11 17.07
CA TRP A 188 -31.34 -30.61 15.70
C TRP A 188 -31.43 -29.51 14.65
N LEU A 189 -30.82 -28.35 14.92
CA LEU A 189 -30.76 -27.27 13.94
C LEU A 189 -29.89 -27.69 12.76
N ASN A 190 -30.50 -27.98 11.61
CA ASN A 190 -29.75 -28.34 10.41
C ASN A 190 -29.11 -27.08 9.81
N ILE A 191 -27.82 -26.89 10.08
CA ILE A 191 -27.02 -25.73 9.66
C ILE A 191 -27.07 -25.52 8.13
N ARG A 192 -27.31 -26.58 7.35
CA ARG A 192 -27.38 -26.50 5.87
C ARG A 192 -28.66 -25.87 5.34
N THR A 193 -29.77 -25.89 6.10
CA THR A 193 -31.05 -25.35 5.63
C THR A 193 -31.24 -23.88 6.02
N ILE A 194 -30.41 -23.36 6.93
CA ILE A 194 -30.52 -21.99 7.44
C ILE A 194 -29.54 -21.08 6.70
N ASN A 195 -30.06 -19.99 6.14
CA ASN A 195 -29.24 -18.97 5.51
C ASN A 195 -28.56 -18.08 6.57
N ILE A 196 -27.47 -18.59 7.14
CA ILE A 196 -26.69 -17.96 8.22
C ILE A 196 -26.21 -16.57 7.83
N GLU A 197 -25.89 -16.35 6.55
CA GLU A 197 -25.45 -15.04 6.05
C GLU A 197 -26.54 -13.98 6.21
N GLN A 198 -27.78 -14.27 5.81
CA GLN A 198 -28.88 -13.32 5.98
C GLN A 198 -29.14 -12.98 7.45
N ILE A 199 -29.02 -13.98 8.34
CA ILE A 199 -29.19 -13.78 9.78
C ILE A 199 -28.06 -12.93 10.35
N TYR A 200 -26.82 -13.18 9.93
CA TYR A 200 -25.66 -12.38 10.32
C TYR A 200 -25.88 -10.89 10.02
N TYR A 201 -26.33 -10.58 8.80
CA TYR A 201 -26.55 -9.19 8.38
C TYR A 201 -27.71 -8.50 9.10
N ARG A 202 -28.73 -9.24 9.53
CA ARG A 202 -29.82 -8.66 10.34
C ARG A 202 -29.44 -8.42 11.80
N ILE A 203 -28.60 -9.29 12.38
CA ILE A 203 -28.29 -9.25 13.81
C ILE A 203 -27.13 -8.30 14.11
N ASN A 204 -26.15 -8.18 13.21
CA ASN A 204 -24.96 -7.38 13.47
C ASN A 204 -25.18 -5.89 13.11
N PRO A 205 -25.33 -4.98 14.08
CA PRO A 205 -25.55 -3.56 13.82
C PRO A 205 -24.29 -2.84 13.28
N PHE A 206 -23.12 -3.46 13.39
CA PHE A 206 -21.84 -2.93 12.91
C PHE A 206 -21.40 -3.54 11.58
N VAL A 207 -22.35 -4.03 10.80
CA VAL A 207 -22.08 -4.62 9.48
C VAL A 207 -21.49 -3.57 8.54
N SER A 208 -20.40 -3.94 7.87
CA SER A 208 -19.77 -3.09 6.85
C SER A 208 -20.69 -2.89 5.64
N PHE A 209 -20.52 -1.79 4.92
CA PHE A 209 -21.21 -1.53 3.64
C PHE A 209 -21.01 -2.65 2.60
N PHE A 210 -19.85 -3.33 2.62
CA PHE A 210 -19.50 -4.41 1.70
C PHE A 210 -20.14 -5.76 2.06
N GLN A 211 -21.46 -5.83 2.18
CA GLN A 211 -22.15 -7.03 2.65
C GLN A 211 -22.04 -8.21 1.68
N THR A 212 -22.00 -7.96 0.38
CA THR A 212 -21.99 -9.03 -0.62
C THR A 212 -20.60 -9.61 -0.85
N LYS A 213 -20.53 -10.93 -1.15
CA LYS A 213 -19.28 -11.57 -1.60
C LYS A 213 -18.81 -11.06 -2.97
N LEU A 214 -19.68 -10.37 -3.70
CA LEU A 214 -19.38 -9.79 -5.01
C LEU A 214 -18.14 -8.89 -4.97
N TRP A 215 -17.95 -8.09 -3.91
CA TRP A 215 -16.76 -7.24 -3.81
C TRP A 215 -15.46 -8.06 -3.66
N VAL A 216 -15.50 -9.23 -3.00
CA VAL A 216 -14.32 -10.13 -2.89
C VAL A 216 -13.95 -10.68 -4.27
N TYR A 217 -14.95 -11.12 -5.04
CA TYR A 217 -14.70 -11.59 -6.42
C TYR A 217 -14.25 -10.46 -7.33
N PHE A 218 -14.89 -9.29 -7.21
CA PHE A 218 -14.52 -8.09 -7.96
C PHE A 218 -13.07 -7.68 -7.70
N THR A 219 -12.64 -7.64 -6.44
CA THR A 219 -11.26 -7.29 -6.09
C THR A 219 -10.24 -8.31 -6.59
N GLY A 220 -10.58 -9.61 -6.55
CA GLY A 220 -9.76 -10.67 -7.15
C GLY A 220 -9.64 -10.57 -8.68
N ILE A 221 -10.76 -10.35 -9.37
CA ILE A 221 -10.78 -10.14 -10.84
C ILE A 221 -10.00 -8.87 -11.20
N TRP A 222 -10.24 -7.78 -10.47
CA TRP A 222 -9.54 -6.51 -10.68
C TRP A 222 -8.03 -6.66 -10.50
N TRP A 223 -7.59 -7.40 -9.49
CA TRP A 223 -6.18 -7.71 -9.28
C TRP A 223 -5.56 -8.46 -10.48
N ILE A 224 -6.26 -9.47 -11.01
CA ILE A 224 -5.81 -10.20 -12.21
C ILE A 224 -5.68 -9.24 -13.40
N ILE A 225 -6.69 -8.38 -13.62
CA ILE A 225 -6.66 -7.38 -14.69
C ILE A 225 -5.46 -6.44 -14.52
N CYS A 226 -5.22 -5.92 -13.31
CA CYS A 226 -4.07 -5.07 -13.03
C CYS A 226 -2.74 -5.77 -13.32
N ILE A 227 -2.56 -7.02 -12.89
CA ILE A 227 -1.33 -7.78 -13.19
C ILE A 227 -1.17 -8.00 -14.69
N CYS A 228 -2.24 -8.36 -15.40
CA CYS A 228 -2.20 -8.55 -16.84
C CYS A 228 -1.79 -7.25 -17.55
N LEU A 229 -2.41 -6.11 -17.19
CA LEU A 229 -2.07 -4.81 -17.77
C LEU A 229 -0.61 -4.42 -17.51
N VAL A 230 -0.15 -4.56 -16.26
CA VAL A 230 1.26 -4.29 -15.90
C VAL A 230 2.21 -5.18 -16.67
N THR A 231 1.90 -6.48 -16.78
CA THR A 231 2.75 -7.43 -17.50
C THR A 231 2.80 -7.10 -18.99
N LEU A 232 1.65 -6.74 -19.59
CA LEU A 232 1.58 -6.32 -21.00
C LEU A 232 2.39 -5.05 -21.24
N ASP A 233 2.36 -4.08 -20.33
CA ASP A 233 3.14 -2.84 -20.40
C ASP A 233 4.65 -3.15 -20.40
N HIS A 234 5.11 -3.97 -19.45
CA HIS A 234 6.52 -4.39 -19.40
C HIS A 234 6.95 -5.21 -20.63
N LEU A 235 6.04 -6.02 -21.20
CA LEU A 235 6.31 -6.77 -22.43
C LEU A 235 6.40 -5.81 -23.62
N ARG A 236 5.51 -4.82 -23.71
CA ARG A 236 5.56 -3.80 -24.77
C ARG A 236 6.88 -3.04 -24.75
N ASP A 237 7.31 -2.60 -23.58
CA ASP A 237 8.57 -1.87 -23.42
C ASP A 237 9.79 -2.74 -23.78
N ARG A 238 9.78 -4.04 -23.43
CA ARG A 238 10.87 -4.96 -23.78
C ARG A 238 10.93 -5.35 -25.25
N PHE A 239 9.80 -5.44 -25.94
CA PHE A 239 9.73 -5.89 -27.32
C PHE A 239 9.66 -4.75 -28.35
N ALA A 240 9.72 -3.48 -27.91
CA ALA A 240 9.75 -2.31 -28.77
C ALA A 240 8.67 -2.34 -29.88
N PHE A 241 7.42 -2.68 -29.52
CA PHE A 241 6.29 -2.40 -30.40
C PHE A 241 6.00 -0.90 -30.38
N TYR A 242 6.78 -0.15 -31.16
CA TYR A 242 6.44 1.16 -31.69
C TYR A 242 5.70 1.01 -33.02
#